data_AF-A0A838REF4-F1
#
_entry.id   AF-A0A838REF4-F1
#
_cell.length_a   1.000
_cell.length_b   1.000
_cell.length_c   1.000
_cell.angle_alpha   90.00
_cell.angle_beta   90.00
_cell.angle_gamma   90.00
#
_symmetry.space_group_name_H-M   'P 1'
#
loop_
_entity.id
_entity.type
_entity.pdbx_description
1 polymer ?
#
loop_
_entity_poly.entity_id
_entity_poly.type
_entity_poly.pdbx_seq_one_letter_code
_entity_poly.pdbx_strand_id
1 'polypeptide(L)'
;LDHALQDVLAEWPTASASLELDRGSGSLFYQPSDSLVRLVPEAPMGAVLGFQYYDVDSTGDGSLRFFHIRGVGRDLLLHLHDALSASDGKAGPQVILTSSTSWAPGSWRYHLDTPPGAILLPSRAEERATVECFFSPILDPEINGKTLYVSGRHSTAERLRNLRAMTQHLTRPEGPYQSPFDEEFTRIKDEERKRILILVARYDEAEEVARVLAETLAEVRGTAVTDEVVALVPDRQGEGEWAWKTPRGQYLRSMLPRFSKYPAHFLVAPLQAIERGHNILVGQSQRAAFGSVYFFVRPVPHPGDLHTAVHRINRWSQKVVPTLEQGQIAQTGHALRQRASFEWDKLLRERETYREASDRKALLWTQLVLVWQCIGRLLRGGVHARVHFIDAKWAEATARLLNQAGDTEQTSMLLGFERILNEALADPDPAHRALAEALYGPFATALQEMKSVHRANA
;
A
#
# COMPACT_ATOMS: atom_id res chain seq x y z
N LEU A 1 17.89 32.72 -9.12
CA LEU A 1 16.83 31.88 -8.52
C LEU A 1 17.36 30.51 -8.13
N ASP A 2 18.06 29.79 -9.03
CA ASP A 2 18.71 28.50 -8.71
C ASP A 2 19.69 28.56 -7.54
N HIS A 3 20.53 29.61 -7.45
CA HIS A 3 21.48 29.74 -6.33
C HIS A 3 20.76 29.91 -4.98
N ALA A 4 19.76 30.79 -4.91
CA ALA A 4 18.97 30.99 -3.69
C ALA A 4 18.17 29.73 -3.31
N LEU A 5 17.68 28.97 -4.29
CA LEU A 5 17.02 27.68 -4.05
C LEU A 5 18.01 26.63 -3.53
N GLN A 6 19.22 26.58 -4.08
CA GLN A 6 20.30 25.71 -3.61
C GLN A 6 20.74 26.07 -2.18
N ASP A 7 20.83 27.35 -1.85
CA ASP A 7 21.15 27.82 -0.50
C ASP A 7 20.04 27.43 0.48
N VAL A 8 18.77 27.64 0.12
CA VAL A 8 17.62 27.17 0.91
C VAL A 8 17.68 25.66 1.12
N LEU A 9 17.99 24.88 0.08
CA LEU A 9 18.09 23.42 0.15
C LEU A 9 19.30 22.93 0.97
N ALA A 10 20.42 23.65 0.93
CA ALA A 10 21.64 23.34 1.68
C ALA A 10 21.47 23.65 3.18
N GLU A 11 20.78 24.73 3.51
CA GLU A 11 20.46 25.14 4.89
C GLU A 11 19.22 24.42 5.45
N TRP A 12 18.41 23.79 4.60
CA TRP A 12 17.18 23.11 4.99
C TRP A 12 17.34 22.03 6.07
N PRO A 13 18.38 21.16 6.04
CA PRO A 13 18.60 20.19 7.11
C PRO A 13 18.71 20.83 8.48
N THR A 14 19.40 21.98 8.57
CA THR A 14 19.56 22.78 9.79
C THR A 14 18.23 23.38 10.24
N ALA A 15 17.46 23.95 9.31
CA ALA A 15 16.13 24.50 9.61
C ALA A 15 15.13 23.40 10.06
N SER A 16 15.17 22.23 9.43
CA SER A 16 14.29 21.09 9.75
C SER A 16 14.53 20.54 11.15
N ALA A 17 15.78 20.56 11.63
CA ALA A 17 16.14 20.11 12.96
C ALA A 17 15.67 21.08 14.05
N SER A 18 15.70 22.38 13.77
CA SER A 18 15.24 23.42 14.70
C SER A 18 13.72 23.57 14.76
N LEU A 19 12.99 23.16 13.72
CA LEU A 19 11.54 23.36 13.58
C LEU A 19 10.73 22.06 13.80
N GLU A 20 11.36 20.95 14.20
CA GLU A 20 10.72 19.63 14.41
C GLU A 20 9.80 19.19 13.25
N LEU A 21 10.13 19.55 12.02
CA LEU A 21 9.25 19.30 10.86
C LEU A 21 9.21 17.80 10.52
N ASP A 22 7.99 17.29 10.28
CA ASP A 22 7.77 15.92 9.80
C ASP A 22 8.49 15.72 8.46
N ARG A 23 9.55 14.90 8.47
CA ARG A 23 10.35 14.58 7.27
C ARG A 23 9.60 13.70 6.26
N GLY A 24 8.38 13.30 6.57
CA GLY A 24 7.59 12.37 5.77
C GLY A 24 8.15 10.95 5.86
N SER A 25 7.27 9.96 5.76
CA SER A 25 7.61 8.53 5.83
C SER A 25 8.44 8.01 4.64
N GLY A 26 8.80 8.88 3.70
CA GLY A 26 9.57 8.60 2.49
C GLY A 26 11.08 8.61 2.71
N SER A 27 11.57 7.92 3.74
CA SER A 27 13.01 7.64 3.87
C SER A 27 13.43 6.67 2.76
N LEU A 28 13.86 7.19 1.61
CA LEU A 28 14.93 6.53 0.87
C LEU A 28 16.12 6.48 1.84
N PHE A 29 16.47 5.27 2.25
CA PHE A 29 17.59 4.99 3.18
C PHE A 29 18.96 5.51 2.69
N TYR A 30 19.01 6.08 1.47
CA TYR A 30 20.13 6.79 0.90
C TYR A 30 19.62 8.02 0.15
N GLN A 31 20.18 9.19 0.46
CA GLN A 31 20.11 10.30 -0.50
C GLN A 31 20.91 9.88 -1.75
N PRO A 32 20.32 9.93 -2.96
CA PRO A 32 21.06 9.63 -4.17
C PRO A 32 22.24 10.59 -4.29
N SER A 33 23.40 10.08 -4.73
CA SER A 33 24.59 10.91 -4.96
C SER A 33 24.28 12.06 -5.92
N ASP A 34 24.96 13.19 -5.76
CA ASP A 34 24.79 14.36 -6.64
C ASP A 34 24.96 14.00 -8.12
N SER A 35 25.89 13.08 -8.43
CA SER A 35 26.09 12.58 -9.78
C SER A 35 24.85 11.89 -10.34
N LEU A 36 24.14 11.07 -9.55
CA LEU A 36 22.90 10.42 -9.97
C LEU A 36 21.75 11.41 -10.06
N VAL A 37 21.67 12.37 -9.13
CA VAL A 37 20.63 13.41 -9.16
C VAL A 37 20.69 14.23 -10.44
N ARG A 38 21.89 14.54 -10.96
CA ARG A 38 22.07 15.28 -12.22
C ARG A 38 21.59 14.53 -13.45
N LEU A 39 21.48 13.21 -13.38
CA LEU A 39 20.96 12.39 -14.47
C LEU A 39 19.43 12.26 -14.42
N VAL A 40 18.79 12.65 -13.31
CA VAL A 40 17.34 12.55 -13.18
C VAL A 40 16.69 13.59 -14.12
N PRO A 41 15.82 13.16 -15.05
CA PRO A 41 15.09 14.08 -15.92
C PRO A 41 14.28 15.08 -15.09
N GLU A 42 14.27 16.34 -15.54
CA GLU A 42 13.50 17.41 -14.89
C GLU A 42 12.03 17.04 -14.75
N ALA A 43 11.39 17.53 -13.69
CA ALA A 43 9.96 17.33 -13.51
C ALA A 43 9.19 18.10 -14.60
N PRO A 44 8.07 17.57 -15.12
CA PRO A 44 7.40 18.13 -16.30
C PRO A 44 6.87 19.57 -16.09
N MET A 45 6.59 19.94 -14.83
CA MET A 45 6.17 21.29 -14.41
C MET A 45 7.35 22.19 -14.00
N GLY A 46 8.59 21.71 -14.12
CA GLY A 46 9.77 22.29 -13.49
C GLY A 46 9.94 21.83 -12.04
N ALA A 47 11.11 22.10 -11.45
CA ALA A 47 11.37 21.77 -10.06
C ALA A 47 10.43 22.54 -9.13
N VAL A 48 9.74 21.83 -8.25
CA VAL A 48 8.79 22.42 -7.29
C VAL A 48 9.34 22.26 -5.88
N LEU A 49 9.50 23.38 -5.20
CA LEU A 49 9.74 23.45 -3.77
C LEU A 49 8.51 24.04 -3.11
N GLY A 50 7.99 23.38 -2.07
CA GLY A 50 6.74 23.79 -1.46
C GLY A 50 6.57 23.34 -0.03
N PHE A 51 5.60 23.97 0.61
CA PHE A 51 5.13 23.63 1.94
C PHE A 51 3.67 23.19 1.85
N GLN A 52 3.33 22.15 2.59
CA GLN A 52 1.97 21.68 2.77
C GLN A 52 1.65 21.73 4.25
N TYR A 53 0.67 22.55 4.63
CA TYR A 53 0.06 22.43 5.95
C TYR A 53 -0.90 21.24 5.94
N TYR A 54 -0.64 20.26 6.80
CA TYR A 54 -1.36 18.99 6.85
C TYR A 54 -2.04 18.83 8.20
N ASP A 55 -3.35 19.09 8.20
CA ASP A 55 -4.24 19.01 9.37
C ASP A 55 -5.45 18.13 9.00
N VAL A 56 -5.35 16.83 9.29
CA VAL A 56 -6.36 15.85 8.87
C VAL A 56 -7.68 16.04 9.63
N ASP A 57 -7.59 16.36 10.90
CA ASP A 57 -8.73 16.49 11.80
C ASP A 57 -9.28 17.94 11.82
N SER A 58 -8.68 18.86 11.05
CA SER A 58 -9.03 20.28 11.02
C SER A 58 -9.05 20.92 12.41
N THR A 59 -8.11 20.49 13.26
CA THR A 59 -8.03 20.89 14.67
C THR A 59 -7.36 22.24 14.85
N GLY A 60 -6.69 22.74 13.81
CA GLY A 60 -5.79 23.88 13.91
C GLY A 60 -4.38 23.52 14.39
N ASP A 61 -4.13 22.24 14.72
CA ASP A 61 -2.84 21.70 15.16
C ASP A 61 -2.22 20.77 14.09
N GLY A 62 -2.08 21.32 12.89
CA GLY A 62 -1.55 20.61 11.73
C GLY A 62 -0.03 20.61 11.65
N SER A 63 0.50 19.58 11.02
CA SER A 63 1.94 19.48 10.71
C SER A 63 2.29 20.27 9.44
N LEU A 64 3.34 21.09 9.49
CA LEU A 64 3.89 21.70 8.28
C LEU A 64 4.87 20.72 7.62
N ARG A 65 4.54 20.26 6.42
CA ARG A 65 5.37 19.37 5.62
C ARG A 65 6.11 20.15 4.56
N PHE A 66 7.39 19.86 4.40
CA PHE A 66 8.20 20.36 3.30
C PHE A 66 8.34 19.29 2.22
N PHE A 67 8.28 19.70 0.96
CA PHE A 67 8.53 18.80 -0.15
C PHE A 67 9.33 19.46 -1.26
N HIS A 68 10.11 18.62 -1.95
CA HIS A 68 10.88 19.02 -3.11
C HIS A 68 10.75 17.97 -4.21
N ILE A 69 10.16 18.37 -5.34
CA ILE A 69 10.02 17.54 -6.53
C ILE A 69 11.13 17.97 -7.49
N ARG A 70 12.21 17.16 -7.55
CA ARG A 70 13.36 17.41 -8.43
C ARG A 70 13.13 16.94 -9.87
N GLY A 71 12.48 15.78 -10.03
CA GLY A 71 12.41 15.14 -11.33
C GLY A 71 11.76 13.77 -11.33
N VAL A 72 11.83 13.10 -12.48
CA VAL A 72 11.17 11.82 -12.73
C VAL A 72 12.18 10.68 -12.61
N GLY A 73 12.49 10.25 -11.38
CA GLY A 73 13.51 9.22 -11.15
C GLY A 73 13.21 7.85 -11.80
N ARG A 74 11.93 7.54 -12.07
CA ARG A 74 11.54 6.32 -12.79
C ARG A 74 12.01 6.34 -14.24
N ASP A 75 12.00 7.52 -14.86
CA ASP A 75 12.41 7.68 -16.25
C ASP A 75 13.91 7.41 -16.39
N LEU A 76 14.71 7.92 -15.46
CA LEU A 76 16.13 7.57 -15.35
C LEU A 76 16.35 6.05 -15.23
N LEU A 77 15.53 5.31 -14.49
CA LEU A 77 15.72 3.86 -14.37
C LEU A 77 15.52 3.12 -15.71
N LEU A 78 14.58 3.58 -16.54
CA LEU A 78 14.34 3.01 -17.87
C LEU A 78 15.43 3.42 -18.86
N HIS A 79 15.94 4.64 -18.71
CA HIS A 79 16.93 5.26 -19.59
C HIS A 79 18.35 5.26 -19.01
N LEU A 80 18.64 4.47 -17.97
CA LEU A 80 19.97 4.50 -17.36
C LEU A 80 21.03 3.99 -18.35
N HIS A 81 20.65 3.06 -19.22
CA HIS A 81 21.49 2.48 -20.25
C HIS A 81 21.86 3.45 -21.38
N ASP A 82 21.10 4.53 -21.57
CA ASP A 82 21.33 5.54 -22.61
C ASP A 82 21.44 6.98 -22.07
N ALA A 83 21.39 7.18 -20.75
CA ALA A 83 21.40 8.49 -20.08
C ALA A 83 22.60 9.39 -20.45
N LEU A 84 23.75 8.79 -20.78
CA LEU A 84 24.98 9.51 -21.15
C LEU A 84 25.18 9.65 -22.66
N SER A 85 24.26 9.09 -23.46
CA SER A 85 24.40 9.07 -24.92
C SER A 85 24.30 10.47 -25.49
N ALA A 86 23.37 11.28 -24.98
CA ALA A 86 23.13 12.64 -25.46
C ALA A 86 24.16 13.67 -24.96
N SER A 87 24.71 13.48 -23.75
CA SER A 87 25.67 14.42 -23.14
C SER A 87 27.11 14.15 -23.56
N ASP A 88 27.54 12.88 -23.47
CA ASP A 88 28.95 12.51 -23.54
C ASP A 88 29.26 11.55 -24.70
N GLY A 89 28.24 11.15 -25.47
CA GLY A 89 28.38 10.15 -26.54
C GLY A 89 28.76 8.76 -26.01
N LYS A 90 28.47 8.47 -24.73
CA LYS A 90 28.83 7.21 -24.07
C LYS A 90 27.60 6.37 -23.79
N ALA A 91 27.72 5.08 -24.03
CA ALA A 91 26.72 4.11 -23.56
C ALA A 91 26.69 4.10 -22.01
N GLY A 92 25.50 4.00 -21.44
CA GLY A 92 25.29 3.77 -20.03
C GLY A 92 25.53 2.31 -19.62
N PRO A 93 25.33 1.96 -18.35
CA PRO A 93 25.42 0.58 -17.86
C PRO A 93 24.37 -0.33 -18.52
N GLN A 94 24.65 -1.62 -18.55
CA GLN A 94 23.65 -2.63 -18.87
C GLN A 94 22.63 -2.72 -17.73
N VAL A 95 21.34 -2.67 -18.06
CA VAL A 95 20.26 -2.60 -17.07
C VAL A 95 19.35 -3.82 -17.19
N ILE A 96 19.18 -4.53 -16.08
CA ILE A 96 18.14 -5.56 -15.93
C ILE A 96 17.18 -5.08 -14.83
N LEU A 97 15.91 -4.87 -15.21
CA LEU A 97 14.85 -4.50 -14.27
C LEU A 97 13.99 -5.73 -13.97
N THR A 98 13.97 -6.15 -12.71
CA THR A 98 13.07 -7.21 -12.24
C THR A 98 11.99 -6.61 -11.34
N SER A 99 10.75 -6.98 -11.58
CA SER A 99 9.64 -6.58 -10.72
C SER A 99 8.53 -7.61 -10.77
N SER A 100 7.95 -7.88 -9.60
CA SER A 100 6.80 -8.78 -9.46
C SER A 100 5.46 -8.06 -9.67
N THR A 101 5.45 -6.74 -9.84
CA THR A 101 4.21 -5.94 -9.91
C THR A 101 4.32 -4.71 -10.83
N SER A 102 5.30 -4.67 -11.74
CA SER A 102 5.48 -3.55 -12.69
C SER A 102 4.49 -3.60 -13.86
N TRP A 103 3.88 -4.75 -14.11
CA TRP A 103 2.81 -4.88 -15.07
C TRP A 103 1.46 -4.76 -14.35
N ALA A 104 0.93 -3.54 -14.31
CA ALA A 104 -0.34 -3.20 -13.66
C ALA A 104 -1.05 -2.14 -14.51
N PRO A 105 -1.66 -2.52 -15.64
CA PRO A 105 -2.07 -1.61 -16.69
C PRO A 105 -2.86 -0.39 -16.20
N GLY A 106 -2.19 0.76 -16.22
CA GLY A 106 -2.77 2.02 -15.81
C GLY A 106 -2.60 2.40 -14.34
N SER A 107 -1.94 1.62 -13.49
CA SER A 107 -1.49 2.14 -12.20
C SER A 107 -0.55 3.33 -12.39
N TRP A 108 -0.78 4.44 -11.68
CA TRP A 108 0.16 5.58 -11.68
C TRP A 108 1.39 5.35 -10.81
N ARG A 109 1.31 4.44 -9.84
CA ARG A 109 2.41 4.18 -8.92
C ARG A 109 3.31 3.04 -9.38
N TYR A 110 2.75 1.99 -9.98
CA TYR A 110 3.48 0.73 -10.18
C TYR A 110 3.73 0.35 -11.63
N HIS A 111 2.87 0.78 -12.56
CA HIS A 111 3.03 0.41 -13.96
C HIS A 111 4.31 1.01 -14.54
N LEU A 112 5.05 0.19 -15.29
CA LEU A 112 6.06 0.66 -16.22
C LEU A 112 5.44 0.68 -17.61
N ASP A 113 5.51 1.83 -18.28
CA ASP A 113 5.05 2.01 -19.67
C ASP A 113 6.10 1.42 -20.66
N THR A 114 6.57 0.20 -20.39
CA THR A 114 7.52 -0.56 -21.21
C THR A 114 7.15 -2.04 -21.10
N PRO A 115 7.01 -2.76 -22.23
CA PRO A 115 6.64 -4.16 -22.19
C PRO A 115 7.74 -5.01 -21.51
N PRO A 116 7.39 -5.94 -20.62
CA PRO A 116 8.36 -6.87 -20.04
C PRO A 116 9.02 -7.71 -21.14
N GLY A 117 10.35 -7.76 -21.16
CA GLY A 117 11.08 -8.58 -22.13
C GLY A 117 11.07 -10.09 -21.83
N ALA A 118 10.85 -10.48 -20.57
CA ALA A 118 10.81 -11.86 -20.15
C ALA A 118 9.97 -12.05 -18.87
N ILE A 119 9.50 -13.28 -18.64
CA ILE A 119 8.80 -13.70 -17.42
C ILE A 119 9.64 -14.78 -16.75
N LEU A 120 9.93 -14.60 -15.46
CA LEU A 120 10.56 -15.64 -14.64
C LEU A 120 9.46 -16.56 -14.11
N LEU A 121 9.42 -17.79 -14.63
CA LEU A 121 8.51 -18.83 -14.16
C LEU A 121 9.21 -19.70 -13.10
N PRO A 122 8.45 -20.25 -12.13
CA PRO A 122 9.01 -21.18 -11.15
C PRO A 122 9.59 -22.42 -11.84
N SER A 123 10.74 -22.90 -11.36
CA SER A 123 11.51 -24.00 -11.97
C SER A 123 10.89 -25.39 -11.78
N ARG A 124 9.98 -25.53 -10.82
CA ARG A 124 9.18 -26.73 -10.58
C ARG A 124 7.71 -26.34 -10.52
N ALA A 125 6.84 -27.31 -10.78
CA ALA A 125 5.46 -27.28 -10.28
C ALA A 125 5.50 -27.36 -8.75
N GLU A 126 6.04 -26.34 -8.09
CA GLU A 126 5.68 -26.07 -6.70
C GLU A 126 4.16 -26.03 -6.66
N GLU A 127 3.54 -26.70 -5.69
CA GLU A 127 2.10 -26.62 -5.48
C GLU A 127 1.73 -25.15 -5.54
N ARG A 128 0.87 -24.80 -6.51
CA ARG A 128 0.48 -23.40 -6.73
C ARG A 128 -0.13 -22.92 -5.42
N ALA A 129 0.54 -21.99 -4.76
CA ALA A 129 0.07 -21.39 -3.54
C ALA A 129 -1.38 -20.93 -3.74
N THR A 130 -2.31 -21.42 -2.93
CA THR A 130 -3.72 -21.03 -3.04
C THR A 130 -4.01 -19.84 -2.14
N VAL A 131 -4.91 -19.00 -2.60
CA VAL A 131 -5.42 -17.85 -1.86
C VAL A 131 -6.90 -18.08 -1.63
N GLU A 132 -7.37 -17.89 -0.41
CA GLU A 132 -8.80 -17.85 -0.09
C GLU A 132 -9.16 -16.45 0.38
N CYS A 133 -10.18 -15.84 -0.23
CA CYS A 133 -10.65 -14.51 0.11
C CYS A 133 -12.02 -14.56 0.80
N PHE A 134 -12.16 -13.79 1.87
CA PHE A 134 -13.40 -13.67 2.64
C PHE A 134 -13.73 -12.19 2.83
N PHE A 135 -14.99 -11.82 2.60
CA PHE A 135 -15.53 -10.53 3.00
C PHE A 135 -16.52 -10.72 4.14
N SER A 136 -16.21 -10.16 5.31
CA SER A 136 -16.96 -10.39 6.55
C SER A 136 -17.12 -9.07 7.31
N PRO A 137 -18.02 -8.17 6.85
CA PRO A 137 -18.27 -6.91 7.52
C PRO A 137 -18.94 -7.17 8.89
N ILE A 138 -18.52 -6.41 9.89
CA ILE A 138 -18.97 -6.57 11.27
C ILE A 138 -20.08 -5.55 11.57
N LEU A 139 -21.14 -5.98 12.26
CA LEU A 139 -22.20 -5.07 12.71
C LEU A 139 -21.70 -4.17 13.84
N ASP A 140 -22.15 -2.92 13.85
CA ASP A 140 -21.86 -1.97 14.92
C ASP A 140 -22.65 -2.36 16.18
N PRO A 141 -21.99 -2.70 17.30
CA PRO A 141 -22.67 -3.10 18.53
C PRO A 141 -23.47 -1.96 19.16
N GLU A 142 -23.11 -0.70 18.87
CA GLU A 142 -23.78 0.49 19.41
C GLU A 142 -24.89 1.01 18.50
N ILE A 143 -24.85 0.67 17.20
CA ILE A 143 -25.79 1.22 16.21
C ILE A 143 -26.44 0.09 15.41
N ASN A 144 -27.68 -0.24 15.80
CA ASN A 144 -28.45 -1.31 15.17
C ASN A 144 -28.54 -1.15 13.64
N GLY A 145 -28.28 -2.24 12.93
CA GLY A 145 -28.38 -2.32 11.47
C GLY A 145 -27.25 -1.65 10.69
N LYS A 146 -26.27 -1.01 11.34
CA LYS A 146 -25.08 -0.46 10.67
C LYS A 146 -23.90 -1.42 10.77
N THR A 147 -23.01 -1.34 9.80
CA THR A 147 -21.72 -2.06 9.81
C THR A 147 -20.58 -1.11 10.11
N LEU A 148 -19.54 -1.64 10.75
CA LEU A 148 -18.33 -0.91 11.10
C LEU A 148 -17.47 -0.67 9.85
N TYR A 149 -17.00 0.57 9.70
CA TYR A 149 -15.99 0.93 8.70
C TYR A 149 -15.03 1.97 9.26
N VAL A 150 -13.77 1.89 8.84
CA VAL A 150 -12.70 2.80 9.25
C VAL A 150 -12.29 3.67 8.06
N SER A 151 -12.26 3.11 6.85
CA SER A 151 -11.93 3.83 5.63
C SER A 151 -12.96 4.93 5.32
N GLY A 152 -12.47 6.12 4.96
CA GLY A 152 -13.32 7.29 4.71
C GLY A 152 -13.78 8.04 5.96
N ARG A 153 -13.43 7.58 7.16
CA ARG A 153 -13.59 8.36 8.40
C ARG A 153 -12.39 9.30 8.58
N HIS A 154 -12.69 10.56 8.85
CA HIS A 154 -11.68 11.60 9.10
C HIS A 154 -11.29 11.64 10.57
N SER A 155 -12.27 11.71 11.48
CA SER A 155 -12.05 11.78 12.92
C SER A 155 -11.25 10.58 13.44
N THR A 156 -10.07 10.86 13.98
CA THR A 156 -9.23 9.87 14.66
C THR A 156 -10.01 9.12 15.76
N ALA A 157 -10.84 9.81 16.53
CA ALA A 157 -11.64 9.19 17.59
C ALA A 157 -12.64 8.14 17.05
N GLU A 158 -13.36 8.45 15.97
CA GLU A 158 -14.30 7.52 15.33
C GLU A 158 -13.56 6.31 14.72
N ARG A 159 -12.40 6.55 14.09
CA ARG A 159 -11.55 5.48 13.52
C ARG A 159 -11.14 4.49 14.61
N LEU A 160 -10.57 4.99 15.71
CA LEU A 160 -10.13 4.15 16.82
C LEU A 160 -11.29 3.43 17.50
N ARG A 161 -12.46 4.08 17.65
CA ARG A 161 -13.68 3.44 18.18
C ARG A 161 -14.13 2.26 17.32
N ASN A 162 -14.14 2.41 15.99
CA ASN A 162 -14.53 1.32 15.10
C ASN A 162 -13.48 0.20 15.08
N LEU A 163 -12.18 0.53 15.09
CA LEU A 163 -11.11 -0.45 15.21
C LEU A 163 -11.19 -1.26 16.50
N ARG A 164 -11.51 -0.60 17.63
CA ARG A 164 -11.77 -1.28 18.91
C ARG A 164 -12.92 -2.27 18.81
N ALA A 165 -14.06 -1.84 18.28
CA ALA A 165 -15.24 -2.69 18.13
C ALA A 165 -14.98 -3.88 17.19
N MET A 166 -14.31 -3.67 16.05
CA MET A 166 -13.90 -4.77 15.15
C MET A 166 -12.99 -5.77 15.85
N THR A 167 -11.99 -5.28 16.60
CA THR A 167 -11.03 -6.13 17.34
C THR A 167 -11.74 -6.96 18.39
N GLN A 168 -12.62 -6.35 19.19
CA GLN A 168 -13.37 -7.03 20.24
C GLN A 168 -14.30 -8.10 19.68
N HIS A 169 -15.03 -7.81 18.60
CA HIS A 169 -15.90 -8.78 17.94
C HIS A 169 -15.13 -10.02 17.45
N LEU A 170 -13.95 -9.82 16.83
CA LEU A 170 -13.14 -10.93 16.33
C LEU A 170 -12.45 -11.75 17.43
N THR A 171 -12.31 -11.19 18.63
CA THR A 171 -11.59 -11.80 19.75
C THR A 171 -12.52 -12.45 20.78
N ARG A 172 -13.76 -11.96 20.92
CA ARG A 172 -14.71 -12.49 21.90
C ARG A 172 -15.49 -13.67 21.31
N PRO A 173 -15.72 -14.74 22.11
CA PRO A 173 -16.64 -15.80 21.72
C PRO A 173 -18.08 -15.29 21.73
N GLU A 174 -18.88 -15.73 20.77
CA GLU A 174 -20.32 -15.50 20.76
C GLU A 174 -21.05 -16.69 21.42
N GLY A 175 -21.35 -16.55 22.71
CA GLY A 175 -22.00 -17.62 23.48
C GLY A 175 -21.10 -18.85 23.64
N PRO A 176 -21.53 -20.07 23.26
CA PRO A 176 -20.73 -21.29 23.40
C PRO A 176 -19.70 -21.49 22.27
N TYR A 177 -19.71 -20.64 21.23
CA TYR A 177 -18.83 -20.77 20.08
C TYR A 177 -17.44 -20.16 20.34
N GLN A 178 -16.44 -20.61 19.59
CA GLN A 178 -15.11 -20.02 19.61
C GLN A 178 -15.14 -18.58 19.08
N SER A 179 -14.15 -17.76 19.43
CA SER A 179 -14.00 -16.46 18.79
C SER A 179 -13.62 -16.62 17.30
N PRO A 180 -13.96 -15.67 16.42
CA PRO A 180 -13.53 -15.72 15.03
C PRO A 180 -12.02 -15.89 14.83
N PHE A 181 -11.18 -15.32 15.71
CA PHE A 181 -9.73 -15.54 15.66
C PHE A 181 -9.31 -16.95 16.11
N ASP A 182 -9.95 -17.52 17.14
CA ASP A 182 -9.67 -18.90 17.55
C ASP A 182 -10.06 -19.88 16.45
N GLU A 183 -11.23 -19.69 15.82
CA GLU A 183 -11.65 -20.47 14.67
C GLU A 183 -10.64 -20.38 13.53
N GLU A 184 -10.13 -19.18 13.22
CA GLU A 184 -9.14 -19.01 12.16
C GLU A 184 -7.82 -19.73 12.48
N PHE A 185 -7.35 -19.72 13.73
CA PHE A 185 -6.18 -20.51 14.13
C PHE A 185 -6.39 -22.02 13.95
N THR A 186 -7.61 -22.54 14.09
CA THR A 186 -7.89 -23.96 13.80
C THR A 186 -7.83 -24.29 12.30
N ARG A 187 -8.08 -23.30 11.43
CA ARG A 187 -8.03 -23.45 9.97
C ARG A 187 -6.60 -23.38 9.42
N ILE A 188 -5.70 -22.68 10.10
CA ILE A 188 -4.28 -22.65 9.75
C ILE A 188 -3.63 -23.99 10.16
N LYS A 189 -3.52 -24.92 9.20
CA LYS A 189 -3.00 -26.28 9.44
C LYS A 189 -1.51 -26.34 9.79
N ASP A 190 -0.74 -25.35 9.35
CA ASP A 190 0.71 -25.30 9.59
C ASP A 190 0.98 -24.60 10.92
N GLU A 191 1.36 -25.39 11.93
CA GLU A 191 1.66 -24.93 13.30
C GLU A 191 2.71 -23.81 13.31
N GLU A 192 3.75 -23.89 12.47
CA GLU A 192 4.78 -22.86 12.45
C GLU A 192 4.29 -21.55 11.83
N ARG A 193 3.12 -21.55 11.18
CA ARG A 193 2.51 -20.41 10.51
C ARG A 193 1.21 -19.96 11.15
N LYS A 194 0.85 -20.52 12.33
CA LYS A 194 -0.32 -20.09 13.13
C LYS A 194 -0.12 -18.69 13.69
N ARG A 195 -0.11 -17.71 12.78
CA ARG A 195 0.04 -16.29 13.03
C ARG A 195 -0.87 -15.52 12.10
N ILE A 196 -1.44 -14.46 12.64
CA ILE A 196 -2.37 -13.56 11.98
C ILE A 196 -1.71 -12.18 11.85
N LEU A 197 -1.74 -11.64 10.63
CA LEU A 197 -1.35 -10.27 10.34
C LEU A 197 -2.60 -9.39 10.27
N ILE A 198 -2.69 -8.35 11.09
CA ILE A 198 -3.79 -7.38 11.06
C ILE A 198 -3.26 -6.07 10.46
N LEU A 199 -3.93 -5.60 9.42
CA LEU A 199 -3.53 -4.43 8.65
C LEU A 199 -4.44 -3.24 8.92
N VAL A 200 -3.82 -2.17 9.38
CA VAL A 200 -4.43 -0.85 9.64
C VAL A 200 -3.81 0.21 8.74
N ALA A 201 -4.25 1.46 8.83
CA ALA A 201 -3.72 2.53 7.99
C ALA A 201 -2.46 3.19 8.58
N ARG A 202 -2.40 3.29 9.93
CA ARG A 202 -1.42 4.11 10.64
C ARG A 202 -0.82 3.39 11.86
N TYR A 203 0.29 3.93 12.38
CA TYR A 203 1.00 3.34 13.52
C TYR A 203 0.24 3.48 14.84
N ASP A 204 -0.38 4.64 15.09
CA ASP A 204 -1.27 4.88 16.24
C ASP A 204 -2.46 3.90 16.27
N GLU A 205 -3.06 3.63 15.12
CA GLU A 205 -4.09 2.60 14.95
C GLU A 205 -3.56 1.20 15.25
N ALA A 206 -2.31 0.91 14.90
CA ALA A 206 -1.70 -0.40 15.12
C ALA A 206 -1.46 -0.64 16.61
N GLU A 207 -0.95 0.36 17.31
CA GLU A 207 -0.77 0.35 18.76
C GLU A 207 -2.10 0.16 19.49
N GLU A 208 -3.13 0.91 19.08
CA GLU A 208 -4.44 0.81 19.71
C GLU A 208 -5.13 -0.55 19.49
N VAL A 209 -5.09 -1.09 18.27
CA VAL A 209 -5.64 -2.41 17.96
C VAL A 209 -4.87 -3.50 18.71
N ALA A 210 -3.54 -3.42 18.77
CA ALA A 210 -2.73 -4.38 19.53
C ALA A 210 -3.04 -4.35 21.02
N ARG A 211 -3.18 -3.15 21.60
CA ARG A 211 -3.55 -2.96 23.00
C ARG A 211 -4.90 -3.59 23.31
N VAL A 212 -5.93 -3.28 22.52
CA VAL A 212 -7.29 -3.79 22.72
C VAL A 212 -7.38 -5.29 22.50
N LEU A 213 -6.64 -5.82 21.53
CA LEU A 213 -6.55 -7.26 21.30
C LEU A 213 -5.90 -7.98 22.49
N ALA A 214 -4.78 -7.45 23.01
CA ALA A 214 -4.10 -8.03 24.17
C ALA A 214 -4.98 -8.00 25.43
N GLU A 215 -5.65 -6.88 25.69
CA GLU A 215 -6.58 -6.72 26.82
C GLU A 215 -7.78 -7.68 26.70
N THR A 216 -8.38 -7.78 25.52
CA THR A 216 -9.54 -8.65 25.30
C THR A 216 -9.15 -10.13 25.39
N LEU A 217 -7.99 -10.53 24.88
CA LEU A 217 -7.47 -11.89 25.02
C LEU A 217 -7.18 -12.23 26.49
N ALA A 218 -6.58 -11.29 27.24
CA ALA A 218 -6.32 -11.44 28.66
C ALA A 218 -7.61 -11.67 29.45
N GLU A 219 -8.64 -10.87 29.18
CA GLU A 219 -9.98 -10.99 29.76
C GLU A 219 -10.63 -12.35 29.44
N VAL A 220 -10.69 -12.72 28.15
CA VAL A 220 -11.33 -13.97 27.70
C VAL A 220 -10.65 -15.21 28.27
N ARG A 221 -9.32 -15.17 28.42
CA ARG A 221 -8.53 -16.31 28.91
C ARG A 221 -8.32 -16.32 30.42
N GLY A 222 -8.76 -15.28 31.14
CA GLY A 222 -8.53 -15.14 32.58
C GLY A 222 -7.04 -15.02 32.95
N THR A 223 -6.24 -14.38 32.08
CA THR A 223 -4.79 -14.19 32.28
C THR A 223 -4.48 -12.71 32.48
N ALA A 224 -3.38 -12.39 33.16
CA ALA A 224 -3.06 -10.99 33.48
C ALA A 224 -2.44 -10.22 32.31
N VAL A 225 -1.62 -10.86 31.47
CA VAL A 225 -0.97 -10.23 30.31
C VAL A 225 -0.63 -11.29 29.26
N THR A 226 -0.76 -10.95 27.97
CA THR A 226 -0.36 -11.80 26.84
C THR A 226 0.79 -11.19 26.03
N ASP A 227 1.83 -11.99 25.74
CA ASP A 227 2.90 -11.67 24.80
C ASP A 227 2.57 -12.10 23.36
N GLU A 228 1.33 -12.55 23.13
CA GLU A 228 0.89 -13.06 21.83
C GLU A 228 0.62 -11.96 20.81
N VAL A 229 0.63 -10.70 21.21
CA VAL A 229 0.22 -9.55 20.38
C VAL A 229 1.30 -8.49 20.40
N VAL A 230 1.66 -8.00 19.20
CA VAL A 230 2.53 -6.84 19.07
C VAL A 230 2.05 -5.88 17.96
N ALA A 231 2.22 -4.58 18.21
CA ALA A 231 2.11 -3.53 17.22
C ALA A 231 3.47 -3.28 16.57
N LEU A 232 3.49 -3.18 15.24
CA LEU A 232 4.65 -2.69 14.52
C LEU A 232 4.83 -1.20 14.81
N VAL A 233 6.04 -0.76 15.12
CA VAL A 233 6.39 0.66 15.33
C VAL A 233 7.56 1.09 14.43
N PRO A 234 7.67 2.38 14.06
CA PRO A 234 8.78 2.88 13.26
C PRO A 234 10.13 2.70 13.96
N ASP A 235 11.20 2.58 13.18
CA ASP A 235 12.56 2.68 13.71
C ASP A 235 12.83 4.16 14.08
N ARG A 236 13.22 4.45 15.32
CA ARG A 236 13.64 5.81 15.71
C ARG A 236 15.01 6.11 15.09
N GLN A 237 15.18 7.27 14.44
CA GLN A 237 16.47 7.68 13.87
C GLN A 237 17.52 7.76 14.99
N GLY A 238 18.61 6.97 14.86
CA GLY A 238 19.71 6.94 15.83
C GLY A 238 19.81 5.67 16.68
N GLU A 239 18.79 4.81 16.66
CA GLU A 239 18.79 3.55 17.42
C GLU A 239 19.14 2.36 16.49
N GLY A 240 20.32 2.37 15.88
CA GLY A 240 20.84 1.21 15.15
C GLY A 240 21.18 0.06 16.10
N GLU A 241 20.90 -1.20 15.73
CA GLU A 241 21.22 -2.54 16.34
C GLU A 241 21.25 -2.72 17.88
N TRP A 242 21.09 -1.66 18.67
CA TRP A 242 21.27 -1.58 20.12
C TRP A 242 19.98 -1.13 20.82
N ALA A 243 18.82 -1.31 20.20
CA ALA A 243 17.51 -1.09 20.83
C ALA A 243 17.22 -2.21 21.84
N TRP A 244 17.95 -2.24 22.94
CA TRP A 244 17.66 -3.09 24.09
C TRP A 244 16.47 -2.48 24.83
N LYS A 245 15.28 -3.08 24.60
CA LYS A 245 13.95 -2.85 25.21
C LYS A 245 13.02 -1.94 24.40
N THR A 246 12.51 -2.44 23.27
CA THR A 246 11.18 -2.01 22.83
C THR A 246 10.18 -2.27 23.96
N PRO A 247 9.26 -1.34 24.27
CA PRO A 247 8.17 -1.58 25.20
C PRO A 247 7.43 -2.89 24.88
N ARG A 248 6.91 -3.54 25.92
CA ARG A 248 6.09 -4.75 25.76
C ARG A 248 4.90 -4.44 24.85
N GLY A 249 4.61 -5.33 23.91
CA GLY A 249 3.54 -5.12 22.92
C GLY A 249 3.96 -4.29 21.70
N GLN A 250 5.23 -3.87 21.58
CA GLN A 250 5.75 -3.18 20.40
C GLN A 250 6.86 -3.99 19.70
N TYR A 251 6.92 -3.87 18.38
CA TYR A 251 7.91 -4.55 17.54
C TYR A 251 8.49 -3.59 16.49
N LEU A 252 9.81 -3.45 16.45
CA LEU A 252 10.47 -2.53 15.51
C LEU A 252 10.33 -3.01 14.07
N ARG A 253 10.14 -2.06 13.14
CA ARG A 253 10.03 -2.34 11.71
C ARG A 253 11.27 -3.04 11.16
N SER A 254 12.47 -2.58 11.52
CA SER A 254 13.74 -3.21 11.11
C SER A 254 13.86 -4.68 11.54
N MET A 255 13.14 -5.09 12.59
CA MET A 255 13.18 -6.45 13.14
C MET A 255 12.21 -7.42 12.45
N LEU A 256 11.32 -6.94 11.56
CA LEU A 256 10.35 -7.78 10.83
C LEU A 256 10.91 -9.08 10.25
N PRO A 257 12.12 -9.14 9.65
CA PRO A 257 12.66 -10.39 9.11
C PRO A 257 12.88 -11.48 10.17
N ARG A 258 12.98 -11.10 11.45
CA ARG A 258 13.19 -12.00 12.60
C ARG A 258 11.88 -12.33 13.34
N PHE A 259 10.73 -11.83 12.89
CA PHE A 259 9.46 -11.97 13.59
C PHE A 259 9.03 -13.43 13.80
N SER A 260 9.38 -14.35 12.89
CA SER A 260 9.07 -15.79 13.03
C SER A 260 9.70 -16.45 14.27
N LYS A 261 10.76 -15.84 14.84
CA LYS A 261 11.39 -16.29 16.09
C LYS A 261 10.77 -15.64 17.34
N TYR A 262 9.88 -14.68 17.15
CA TYR A 262 9.19 -13.99 18.23
C TYR A 262 7.94 -14.79 18.64
N PRO A 263 7.61 -14.86 19.94
CA PRO A 263 6.50 -15.70 20.43
C PRO A 263 5.10 -15.15 20.12
N ALA A 264 4.99 -14.00 19.46
CA ALA A 264 3.69 -13.43 19.11
C ALA A 264 2.99 -14.22 18.00
N HIS A 265 1.68 -14.37 18.16
CA HIS A 265 0.78 -14.93 17.15
C HIS A 265 0.09 -13.84 16.33
N PHE A 266 -0.03 -12.63 16.87
CA PHE A 266 -0.62 -11.48 16.19
C PHE A 266 0.43 -10.40 15.95
N LEU A 267 0.51 -9.93 14.70
CA LEU A 267 1.21 -8.70 14.36
C LEU A 267 0.19 -7.71 13.82
N VAL A 268 0.09 -6.54 14.43
CA VAL A 268 -0.71 -5.42 13.91
C VAL A 268 0.24 -4.44 13.25
N ALA A 269 -0.01 -4.09 11.99
CA ALA A 269 0.90 -3.23 11.24
C ALA A 269 0.16 -2.29 10.27
N PRO A 270 0.69 -1.09 10.01
CA PRO A 270 0.25 -0.30 8.86
C PRO A 270 0.53 -1.05 7.56
N LEU A 271 -0.43 -1.09 6.65
CA LEU A 271 -0.32 -1.80 5.36
C LEU A 271 0.94 -1.40 4.57
N GLN A 272 1.25 -0.10 4.52
CA GLN A 272 2.44 0.42 3.83
C GLN A 272 3.77 -0.01 4.46
N ALA A 273 3.78 -0.36 5.75
CA ALA A 273 4.98 -0.80 6.42
C ALA A 273 5.40 -2.22 5.98
N ILE A 274 4.42 -3.05 5.59
CA ILE A 274 4.58 -4.44 5.15
C ILE A 274 4.92 -4.56 3.64
N GLU A 275 4.56 -3.57 2.82
CA GLU A 275 4.77 -3.59 1.35
C GLU A 275 6.21 -3.90 0.91
N ARG A 276 7.21 -3.34 1.61
CA ARG A 276 8.61 -3.30 1.13
C ARG A 276 9.62 -3.78 2.16
N GLY A 277 10.68 -4.43 1.68
CA GLY A 277 11.94 -4.59 2.40
C GLY A 277 12.06 -5.77 3.38
N HIS A 278 10.97 -6.50 3.67
CA HIS A 278 11.02 -7.53 4.71
C HIS A 278 10.57 -8.90 4.19
N ASN A 279 11.38 -9.92 4.49
CA ASN A 279 11.07 -11.32 4.26
C ASN A 279 10.76 -11.95 5.62
N ILE A 280 9.47 -12.12 5.93
CA ILE A 280 9.03 -12.69 7.20
C ILE A 280 8.81 -14.19 7.00
N LEU A 281 9.88 -14.97 7.15
CA LEU A 281 9.92 -16.39 6.81
C LEU A 281 10.18 -17.26 8.04
N VAL A 282 9.64 -18.47 8.05
CA VAL A 282 9.85 -19.47 9.11
C VAL A 282 11.07 -20.33 8.82
N GLY A 283 12.00 -20.33 9.78
CA GLY A 283 13.10 -21.29 9.86
C GLY A 283 13.95 -21.39 8.59
N GLN A 284 14.47 -22.58 8.34
CA GLN A 284 15.24 -22.90 7.12
C GLN A 284 14.34 -23.22 5.92
N SER A 285 13.03 -23.41 6.14
CA SER A 285 12.08 -23.80 5.10
C SER A 285 11.78 -22.69 4.09
N GLN A 286 12.17 -21.43 4.37
CA GLN A 286 11.90 -20.25 3.52
C GLN A 286 10.40 -20.03 3.21
N ARG A 287 9.50 -20.58 4.05
CA ARG A 287 8.05 -20.43 3.94
C ARG A 287 7.57 -19.18 4.67
N ALA A 288 6.48 -18.56 4.22
CA ALA A 288 5.91 -17.37 4.86
C ALA A 288 5.46 -17.64 6.31
N ALA A 289 5.70 -16.70 7.22
CA ALA A 289 5.40 -16.87 8.66
C ALA A 289 3.94 -16.68 9.07
N PHE A 290 3.12 -16.04 8.23
CA PHE A 290 1.71 -15.81 8.51
C PHE A 290 0.85 -16.75 7.67
N GLY A 291 -0.16 -17.34 8.32
CA GLY A 291 -1.20 -18.13 7.66
C GLY A 291 -2.33 -17.26 7.12
N SER A 292 -2.67 -16.20 7.86
CA SER A 292 -3.83 -15.36 7.56
C SER A 292 -3.55 -13.87 7.70
N VAL A 293 -4.29 -13.06 6.94
CA VAL A 293 -4.21 -11.60 6.97
C VAL A 293 -5.60 -10.98 7.01
N TYR A 294 -5.76 -9.95 7.86
CA TYR A 294 -7.00 -9.23 8.07
C TYR A 294 -6.83 -7.75 7.69
N PHE A 295 -7.58 -7.30 6.70
CA PHE A 295 -7.64 -5.91 6.27
C PHE A 295 -8.74 -5.17 7.05
N PHE A 296 -8.36 -4.48 8.13
CA PHE A 296 -9.27 -3.63 8.92
C PHE A 296 -9.56 -2.29 8.24
N VAL A 297 -8.80 -1.98 7.18
CA VAL A 297 -8.98 -0.78 6.36
C VAL A 297 -8.91 -1.16 4.88
N ARG A 298 -9.70 -0.45 4.06
CA ARG A 298 -9.55 -0.40 2.59
C ARG A 298 -8.46 0.61 2.22
N PRO A 299 -7.41 0.23 1.46
CA PRO A 299 -6.36 1.16 1.05
C PRO A 299 -6.90 2.11 -0.02
N VAL A 300 -7.11 3.35 0.37
CA VAL A 300 -7.46 4.45 -0.54
C VAL A 300 -6.48 5.58 -0.25
N PRO A 301 -5.92 6.25 -1.27
CA PRO A 301 -5.08 7.41 -1.05
C PRO A 301 -5.84 8.46 -0.23
N HIS A 302 -5.14 9.12 0.68
CA HIS A 302 -5.75 10.22 1.40
C HIS A 302 -6.00 11.40 0.45
N PRO A 303 -7.17 12.04 0.48
CA PRO A 303 -7.41 13.26 -0.29
C PRO A 303 -6.32 14.32 -0.01
N GLY A 304 -5.71 14.86 -1.05
CA GLY A 304 -4.61 15.82 -0.89
C GLY A 304 -3.24 15.21 -0.55
N ASP A 305 -3.08 13.88 -0.64
CA ASP A 305 -1.75 13.24 -0.59
C ASP A 305 -0.88 13.69 -1.77
N LEU A 306 0.19 14.40 -1.44
CA LEU A 306 1.15 14.90 -2.42
C LEU A 306 1.81 13.76 -3.22
N HIS A 307 2.11 12.63 -2.60
CA HIS A 307 2.77 11.52 -3.30
C HIS A 307 1.89 10.97 -4.43
N THR A 308 0.58 10.90 -4.21
CA THR A 308 -0.38 10.53 -5.24
C THR A 308 -0.36 11.52 -6.41
N ALA A 309 -0.33 12.83 -6.14
CA ALA A 309 -0.18 13.85 -7.19
C ALA A 309 1.14 13.68 -7.96
N VAL A 310 2.27 13.45 -7.27
CA VAL A 310 3.58 13.22 -7.91
C VAL A 310 3.55 11.98 -8.82
N HIS A 311 2.97 10.88 -8.36
CA HIS A 311 2.88 9.68 -9.18
C HIS A 311 2.00 9.88 -10.43
N ARG A 312 0.87 10.59 -10.29
CA ARG A 312 -0.04 10.86 -11.40
C ARG A 312 0.56 11.81 -12.44
N ILE A 313 1.22 12.89 -12.02
CA ILE A 313 1.89 13.80 -12.96
C ILE A 313 3.07 13.13 -13.68
N ASN A 314 3.82 12.26 -12.99
CA ASN A 314 4.89 11.48 -13.61
C ASN A 314 4.31 10.54 -14.69
N ARG A 315 3.27 9.77 -14.38
CA ARG A 315 2.58 8.92 -15.37
C ARG A 315 2.02 9.74 -16.54
N TRP A 316 1.43 10.90 -16.25
CA TRP A 316 0.94 11.81 -17.29
C TRP A 316 2.07 12.23 -18.23
N SER A 317 3.24 12.59 -17.69
CA SER A 317 4.39 13.02 -18.50
C SER A 317 4.91 11.91 -19.41
N GLN A 318 4.96 10.67 -18.92
CA GLN A 318 5.39 9.50 -19.71
C GLN A 318 4.49 9.24 -20.92
N LYS A 319 3.21 9.62 -20.84
CA LYS A 319 2.27 9.54 -21.97
C LYS A 319 2.33 10.74 -22.90
N VAL A 320 2.51 11.95 -22.36
CA VAL A 320 2.44 13.18 -23.14
C VAL A 320 3.75 13.46 -23.88
N VAL A 321 4.90 13.25 -23.24
CA VAL A 321 6.21 13.58 -23.83
C VAL A 321 6.43 12.90 -25.19
N PRO A 322 6.15 11.58 -25.36
CA PRO A 322 6.32 10.94 -26.67
C PRO A 322 5.38 11.44 -27.77
N THR A 323 4.28 12.12 -27.40
CA THR A 323 3.30 12.66 -28.37
C THR A 323 3.61 14.09 -28.81
N LEU A 324 4.61 14.73 -28.20
CA LEU A 324 4.99 16.09 -28.56
C LEU A 324 5.74 16.08 -29.89
N GLU A 325 5.32 16.95 -30.79
CA GLU A 325 6.05 17.19 -32.04
C GLU A 325 7.45 17.73 -31.74
N GLN A 326 8.44 17.19 -32.46
CA GLN A 326 9.82 17.67 -32.42
C GLN A 326 9.91 19.04 -33.12
N GLY A 327 9.45 20.08 -32.44
CA GLY A 327 9.61 21.48 -32.81
C GLY A 327 10.89 22.06 -32.23
N GLN A 328 10.97 23.40 -32.17
CA GLN A 328 12.04 24.06 -31.41
C GLN A 328 11.93 23.64 -29.93
N ILE A 329 12.99 23.04 -29.39
CA ILE A 329 13.06 22.49 -28.03
C ILE A 329 12.50 23.46 -26.98
N ALA A 330 12.82 24.76 -27.12
CA ALA A 330 12.34 25.80 -26.21
C ALA A 330 10.80 25.96 -26.23
N GLN A 331 10.20 25.97 -27.43
CA GLN A 331 8.75 26.12 -27.59
C GLN A 331 8.02 24.87 -27.09
N THR A 332 8.50 23.68 -27.49
CA THR A 332 7.94 22.41 -27.05
C THR A 332 8.05 22.25 -25.53
N GLY A 333 9.19 22.61 -24.94
CA GLY A 333 9.39 22.60 -23.49
C GLY A 333 8.51 23.61 -22.74
N HIS A 334 8.26 24.79 -23.31
CA HIS A 334 7.33 25.76 -22.72
C HIS A 334 5.89 25.24 -22.74
N ALA A 335 5.44 24.69 -23.86
CA ALA A 335 4.10 24.11 -24.00
C ALA A 335 3.91 22.90 -23.05
N LEU A 336 4.92 22.04 -22.91
CA LEU A 336 4.91 20.94 -21.96
C LEU A 336 4.76 21.47 -20.52
N ARG A 337 5.58 22.45 -20.12
CA ARG A 337 5.52 23.05 -18.78
C ARG A 337 4.15 23.66 -18.48
N GLN A 338 3.58 24.44 -19.40
CA GLN A 338 2.24 25.01 -19.19
C GLN A 338 1.17 23.93 -18.97
N ARG A 339 1.16 22.89 -19.80
CA ARG A 339 0.22 21.77 -19.66
C ARG A 339 0.43 20.99 -18.36
N ALA A 340 1.69 20.77 -17.99
CA ALA A 340 2.06 20.06 -16.77
C ALA A 340 1.66 20.84 -15.51
N SER A 341 1.85 22.16 -15.49
CA SER A 341 1.41 23.01 -14.38
C SER A 341 -0.11 22.99 -14.20
N PHE A 342 -0.87 23.05 -15.30
CA PHE A 342 -2.33 22.93 -15.25
C PHE A 342 -2.77 21.57 -14.68
N GLU A 343 -2.16 20.48 -15.15
CA GLU A 343 -2.47 19.14 -14.64
C GLU A 343 -2.05 18.99 -13.17
N TRP A 344 -0.90 19.53 -12.78
CA TRP A 344 -0.42 19.56 -11.40
C TRP A 344 -1.41 20.27 -10.46
N ASP A 345 -1.87 21.46 -10.82
CA ASP A 345 -2.85 22.22 -10.04
C ASP A 345 -4.18 21.48 -9.90
N LYS A 346 -4.63 20.82 -10.97
CA LYS A 346 -5.82 19.96 -10.93
C LYS A 346 -5.65 18.81 -9.94
N LEU A 347 -4.52 18.10 -10.00
CA LEU A 347 -4.21 16.98 -9.11
C LEU A 347 -4.14 17.39 -7.65
N LEU A 348 -3.56 18.56 -7.34
CA LEU A 348 -3.48 19.09 -5.98
C LEU A 348 -4.84 19.48 -5.38
N ARG A 349 -5.80 19.87 -6.23
CA ARG A 349 -7.17 20.25 -5.83
C ARG A 349 -8.10 19.05 -5.71
N GLU A 350 -7.72 17.90 -6.24
CA GLU A 350 -8.56 16.71 -6.27
C GLU A 350 -8.80 16.15 -4.86
N ARG A 351 -10.07 15.87 -4.56
CA ARG A 351 -10.52 15.31 -3.27
C ARG A 351 -11.44 14.10 -3.47
N GLU A 352 -11.39 13.49 -4.65
CA GLU A 352 -12.29 12.41 -5.04
C GLU A 352 -12.18 11.22 -4.09
N THR A 353 -13.33 10.72 -3.65
CA THR A 353 -13.42 9.42 -2.98
C THR A 353 -13.32 8.29 -4.01
N TYR A 354 -13.18 7.04 -3.55
CA TYR A 354 -13.21 5.87 -4.45
C TYR A 354 -14.42 5.85 -5.39
N ARG A 355 -15.60 6.24 -4.88
CA ARG A 355 -16.86 6.23 -5.65
C ARG A 355 -16.85 7.28 -6.76
N GLU A 356 -16.27 8.43 -6.47
CA GLU A 356 -16.19 9.61 -7.33
C GLU A 356 -14.98 9.59 -8.27
N ALA A 357 -14.04 8.66 -8.05
CA ALA A 357 -12.79 8.57 -8.79
C ALA A 357 -13.03 8.55 -10.31
N SER A 358 -12.55 9.60 -10.97
CA SER A 358 -12.63 9.82 -12.41
C SER A 358 -11.78 8.82 -13.20
N ASP A 359 -10.58 8.49 -12.71
CA ASP A 359 -9.72 7.40 -13.21
C ASP A 359 -9.76 6.19 -12.27
N ARG A 360 -10.96 5.64 -12.06
CA ARG A 360 -11.19 4.49 -11.15
C ARG A 360 -10.36 3.27 -11.52
N LYS A 361 -10.16 3.00 -12.81
CA LYS A 361 -9.36 1.86 -13.27
C LYS A 361 -7.90 1.97 -12.81
N ALA A 362 -7.30 3.15 -12.93
CA ALA A 362 -5.95 3.38 -12.43
C ALA A 362 -5.85 3.33 -10.89
N LEU A 363 -6.88 3.82 -10.20
CA LEU A 363 -6.99 3.70 -8.75
C LEU A 363 -7.02 2.22 -8.34
N LEU A 364 -7.90 1.43 -8.97
CA LEU A 364 -8.04 0.01 -8.74
C LEU A 364 -6.72 -0.73 -8.96
N TRP A 365 -6.05 -0.55 -10.10
CA TRP A 365 -4.75 -1.18 -10.34
C TRP A 365 -3.70 -0.80 -9.30
N THR A 366 -3.69 0.46 -8.88
CA THR A 366 -2.75 0.94 -7.85
C THR A 366 -3.03 0.31 -6.50
N GLN A 367 -4.28 0.22 -6.06
CA GLN A 367 -4.63 -0.41 -4.79
C GLN A 367 -4.51 -1.94 -4.83
N LEU A 368 -4.81 -2.56 -5.98
CA LEU A 368 -4.66 -3.99 -6.20
C LEU A 368 -3.22 -4.42 -6.00
N VAL A 369 -2.27 -3.73 -6.63
CA VAL A 369 -0.83 -4.06 -6.47
C VAL A 369 -0.42 -3.96 -5.00
N LEU A 370 -0.92 -2.96 -4.28
CA LEU A 370 -0.60 -2.76 -2.86
C LEU A 370 -1.13 -3.89 -1.98
N VAL A 371 -2.39 -4.31 -2.19
CA VAL A 371 -2.99 -5.47 -1.52
C VAL A 371 -2.24 -6.76 -1.90
N TRP A 372 -1.95 -6.94 -3.19
CA TRP A 372 -1.29 -8.12 -3.72
C TRP A 372 0.16 -8.27 -3.24
N GLN A 373 0.91 -7.16 -3.13
CA GLN A 373 2.25 -7.18 -2.55
C GLN A 373 2.24 -7.65 -1.10
N CYS A 374 1.20 -7.31 -0.33
CA CYS A 374 1.04 -7.81 1.03
C CYS A 374 0.68 -9.30 1.03
N ILE A 375 -0.32 -9.72 0.25
CA ILE A 375 -0.72 -11.14 0.17
C ILE A 375 0.45 -12.01 -0.33
N GLY A 376 1.24 -11.53 -1.29
CA GLY A 376 2.45 -12.20 -1.77
C GLY A 376 3.51 -12.44 -0.69
N ARG A 377 3.48 -11.72 0.44
CA ARG A 377 4.33 -12.04 1.60
C ARG A 377 3.89 -13.29 2.34
N LEU A 378 2.61 -13.66 2.23
CA LEU A 378 2.02 -14.85 2.84
C LEU A 378 2.15 -16.10 1.96
N LEU A 379 2.43 -15.95 0.66
CA LEU A 379 2.47 -17.05 -0.31
C LEU A 379 3.88 -17.63 -0.52
N ARG A 380 4.90 -17.10 0.15
CA ARG A 380 6.29 -17.50 -0.05
C ARG A 380 6.53 -18.95 0.33
N GLY A 381 7.24 -19.69 -0.52
CA GLY A 381 7.50 -21.12 -0.33
C GLY A 381 6.32 -22.02 -0.72
N GLY A 382 5.41 -21.56 -1.59
CA GLY A 382 4.32 -22.37 -2.13
C GLY A 382 3.15 -22.61 -1.16
N VAL A 383 3.07 -21.82 -0.08
CA VAL A 383 2.12 -22.07 1.01
C VAL A 383 0.81 -21.31 0.85
N HIS A 384 -0.28 -21.87 1.40
CA HIS A 384 -1.62 -21.30 1.35
C HIS A 384 -1.77 -20.02 2.19
N ALA A 385 -2.55 -19.04 1.73
CA ALA A 385 -2.88 -17.83 2.46
C ALA A 385 -4.39 -17.59 2.55
N ARG A 386 -4.86 -17.16 3.72
CA ARG A 386 -6.27 -16.82 3.98
C ARG A 386 -6.40 -15.30 4.18
N VAL A 387 -7.27 -14.65 3.44
CA VAL A 387 -7.37 -13.19 3.33
C VAL A 387 -8.76 -12.73 3.74
N HIS A 388 -8.83 -11.91 4.79
CA HIS A 388 -10.09 -11.42 5.35
C HIS A 388 -10.21 -9.91 5.15
N PHE A 389 -11.25 -9.49 4.45
CA PHE A 389 -11.64 -8.09 4.27
C PHE A 389 -12.74 -7.75 5.27
N ILE A 390 -12.43 -6.91 6.26
CA ILE A 390 -13.32 -6.63 7.40
C ILE A 390 -14.02 -5.27 7.27
N ASP A 391 -13.32 -4.27 6.75
CA ASP A 391 -13.90 -2.92 6.60
C ASP A 391 -15.12 -2.95 5.66
N ALA A 392 -16.29 -2.49 6.13
CA ALA A 392 -17.51 -2.47 5.33
C ALA A 392 -17.39 -1.65 4.02
N LYS A 393 -16.40 -0.76 3.89
CA LYS A 393 -16.12 -0.05 2.63
C LYS A 393 -15.57 -0.93 1.52
N TRP A 394 -15.15 -2.17 1.77
CA TRP A 394 -14.71 -3.05 0.67
C TRP A 394 -15.83 -3.38 -0.32
N ALA A 395 -17.07 -3.51 0.16
CA ALA A 395 -18.28 -3.71 -0.65
C ALA A 395 -19.49 -3.07 0.06
N GLU A 396 -19.83 -1.84 -0.34
CA GLU A 396 -20.69 -0.94 0.44
C GLU A 396 -22.17 -1.37 0.44
N ALA A 397 -22.69 -1.92 -0.66
CA ALA A 397 -24.08 -2.39 -0.71
C ALA A 397 -24.27 -3.70 0.07
N THR A 398 -23.36 -4.66 -0.11
CA THR A 398 -23.32 -5.93 0.63
C THR A 398 -23.23 -5.68 2.13
N ALA A 399 -22.43 -4.70 2.56
CA ALA A 399 -22.31 -4.31 3.95
C ALA A 399 -23.43 -3.40 4.46
N ARG A 400 -24.50 -3.18 3.68
CA ARG A 400 -25.66 -2.35 4.04
C ARG A 400 -25.32 -0.89 4.37
N LEU A 401 -24.20 -0.38 3.84
CA LEU A 401 -23.89 1.05 3.86
C LEU A 401 -24.71 1.83 2.81
N LEU A 402 -25.25 1.12 1.82
CA LEU A 402 -26.11 1.64 0.77
C LEU A 402 -27.43 0.85 0.74
N ASN A 403 -28.53 1.54 0.46
CA ASN A 403 -29.82 0.92 0.21
C ASN A 403 -29.90 0.45 -1.25
N GLN A 404 -29.10 -0.57 -1.58
CA GLN A 404 -28.99 -1.16 -2.92
C GLN A 404 -28.97 -2.69 -2.81
N ALA A 405 -29.54 -3.38 -3.81
CA ALA A 405 -29.70 -4.83 -3.79
C ALA A 405 -28.39 -5.60 -3.97
N GLY A 406 -27.35 -4.96 -4.51
CA GLY A 406 -26.03 -5.54 -4.71
C GLY A 406 -25.00 -4.49 -5.08
N ASP A 407 -23.74 -4.89 -5.01
CA ASP A 407 -22.61 -4.03 -5.33
C ASP A 407 -22.36 -3.96 -6.83
N THR A 408 -21.85 -2.80 -7.26
CA THR A 408 -21.19 -2.60 -8.55
C THR A 408 -19.71 -2.34 -8.31
N GLU A 409 -18.91 -2.23 -9.37
CA GLU A 409 -17.51 -1.77 -9.24
C GLU A 409 -17.39 -0.39 -8.56
N GLN A 410 -18.43 0.45 -8.64
CA GLN A 410 -18.37 1.79 -8.07
C GLN A 410 -18.57 1.77 -6.54
N THR A 411 -19.28 0.75 -6.03
CA THR A 411 -19.59 0.58 -4.61
C THR A 411 -18.73 -0.48 -3.94
N SER A 412 -18.09 -1.36 -4.72
CA SER A 412 -17.21 -2.41 -4.23
C SER A 412 -15.85 -2.38 -4.92
N MET A 413 -14.81 -2.17 -4.12
CA MET A 413 -13.43 -2.28 -4.59
C MET A 413 -13.07 -3.73 -4.91
N LEU A 414 -13.68 -4.70 -4.20
CA LEU A 414 -13.47 -6.11 -4.48
C LEU A 414 -13.99 -6.51 -5.86
N LEU A 415 -15.21 -6.07 -6.23
CA LEU A 415 -15.73 -6.26 -7.58
C LEU A 415 -14.95 -5.45 -8.61
N GLY A 416 -14.46 -4.27 -8.24
CA GLY A 416 -13.55 -3.48 -9.08
C GLY A 416 -12.26 -4.24 -9.40
N PHE A 417 -11.63 -4.88 -8.40
CA PHE A 417 -10.45 -5.73 -8.58
C PHE A 417 -10.75 -6.93 -9.47
N GLU A 418 -11.84 -7.65 -9.20
CA GLU A 418 -12.26 -8.79 -10.01
C GLU A 418 -12.41 -8.38 -11.48
N ARG A 419 -13.07 -7.24 -11.75
CA ARG A 419 -13.27 -6.74 -13.11
C ARG A 419 -11.96 -6.45 -13.83
N ILE A 420 -11.05 -5.68 -13.22
CA ILE A 420 -9.78 -5.32 -13.88
C ILE A 420 -8.86 -6.52 -14.09
N LEU A 421 -8.92 -7.53 -13.21
CA LEU A 421 -8.19 -8.77 -13.38
C LEU A 421 -8.81 -9.62 -14.49
N ASN A 422 -10.13 -9.74 -14.55
CA ASN A 422 -10.82 -10.46 -15.63
C ASN A 422 -10.54 -9.82 -16.99
N GLU A 423 -10.54 -8.48 -17.07
CA GLU A 423 -10.13 -7.75 -18.28
C GLU A 423 -8.69 -8.10 -18.69
N ALA A 424 -7.76 -8.16 -17.74
CA ALA A 424 -6.36 -8.49 -18.02
C ALA A 424 -6.14 -9.97 -18.40
N LEU A 425 -6.88 -10.89 -17.78
CA LEU A 425 -6.86 -12.32 -18.09
C LEU A 425 -7.58 -12.65 -19.41
N ALA A 426 -8.43 -11.74 -19.90
CA ALA A 426 -9.08 -11.83 -21.19
C ALA A 426 -8.39 -10.97 -22.27
N ASP A 427 -7.17 -10.48 -22.02
CA ASP A 427 -6.47 -9.61 -22.96
C ASP A 427 -6.28 -10.32 -24.32
N PRO A 428 -6.61 -9.65 -25.45
CA PRO A 428 -6.46 -10.23 -26.78
C PRO A 428 -5.01 -10.59 -27.10
N ASP A 429 -4.03 -9.87 -26.54
CA ASP A 429 -2.62 -10.19 -26.68
C ASP A 429 -2.25 -11.41 -25.79
N PRO A 430 -1.82 -12.54 -26.38
CA PRO A 430 -1.42 -13.72 -25.63
C PRO A 430 -0.28 -13.45 -24.63
N ALA A 431 0.63 -12.52 -24.92
CA ALA A 431 1.73 -12.19 -24.02
C ALA A 431 1.23 -11.45 -22.77
N HIS A 432 0.33 -10.47 -22.94
CA HIS A 432 -0.32 -9.79 -21.82
C HIS A 432 -1.16 -10.74 -20.98
N ARG A 433 -1.88 -11.66 -21.63
CA ARG A 433 -2.65 -12.69 -20.94
C ARG A 433 -1.76 -13.60 -20.09
N ALA A 434 -0.66 -14.07 -20.65
CA ALA A 434 0.31 -14.90 -19.93
C ALA A 434 0.96 -14.14 -18.75
N LEU A 435 1.24 -12.83 -18.93
CA LEU A 435 1.70 -11.95 -17.85
C LEU A 435 0.66 -11.82 -16.74
N ALA A 436 -0.60 -11.55 -17.09
CA ALA A 436 -1.69 -11.41 -16.13
C ALA A 436 -1.90 -12.71 -15.33
N GLU A 437 -1.92 -13.85 -16.01
CA GLU A 437 -2.06 -15.18 -15.41
C GLU A 437 -0.89 -15.47 -14.44
N ALA A 438 0.34 -15.23 -14.87
CA ALA A 438 1.53 -15.49 -14.06
C ALA A 438 1.61 -14.60 -12.81
N LEU A 439 1.21 -13.32 -12.92
CA LEU A 439 1.34 -12.36 -11.83
C LEU A 439 0.14 -12.35 -10.88
N TYR A 440 -1.08 -12.55 -11.39
CA TYR A 440 -2.31 -12.30 -10.65
C TYR A 440 -3.31 -13.46 -10.67
N GLY A 441 -3.08 -14.52 -11.43
CA GLY A 441 -3.99 -15.66 -11.57
C GLY A 441 -4.55 -16.18 -10.24
N PRO A 442 -3.69 -16.53 -9.24
CA PRO A 442 -4.17 -17.02 -7.95
C PRO A 442 -5.10 -16.05 -7.22
N PHE A 443 -4.85 -14.74 -7.32
CA PHE A 443 -5.70 -13.74 -6.68
C PHE A 443 -7.02 -13.54 -7.43
N ALA A 444 -6.98 -13.56 -8.76
CA ALA A 444 -8.17 -13.46 -9.60
C ALA A 444 -9.14 -14.61 -9.31
N THR A 445 -8.64 -15.86 -9.27
CA THR A 445 -9.44 -17.03 -8.90
C THR A 445 -10.04 -16.88 -7.50
N ALA A 446 -9.24 -16.47 -6.52
CA ALA A 446 -9.71 -16.30 -5.15
C ALA A 446 -10.82 -15.24 -5.01
N LEU A 447 -10.75 -14.16 -5.78
CA LEU A 447 -11.80 -13.12 -5.81
C LEU A 447 -13.08 -13.62 -6.50
N GLN A 448 -12.96 -14.41 -7.57
CA GLN A 448 -14.12 -15.00 -8.26
C GLN A 448 -14.86 -16.01 -7.37
N GLU A 449 -14.12 -16.81 -6.60
CA GLU A 449 -14.66 -17.84 -5.70
C GLU A 449 -15.23 -17.28 -4.38
N MET A 450 -14.99 -15.99 -4.09
CA MET A 450 -15.47 -15.33 -2.89
C MET A 450 -17.00 -15.17 -2.93
N LYS A 451 -17.71 -16.04 -2.21
CA LYS A 451 -19.19 -16.10 -2.19
C LYS A 451 -19.87 -15.00 -1.36
N SER A 452 -19.12 -14.19 -0.63
CA SER A 452 -19.65 -13.27 0.39
C SER A 452 -19.91 -11.84 -0.10
N VAL A 453 -19.81 -11.56 -1.41
CA VAL A 453 -20.13 -10.26 -2.01
C VAL A 453 -21.31 -10.41 -2.97
N HIS A 454 -22.40 -9.68 -2.72
CA HIS A 454 -23.59 -9.71 -3.57
C HIS A 454 -23.41 -8.78 -4.77
N ARG A 455 -23.55 -9.29 -5.99
CA ARG A 455 -23.48 -8.50 -7.22
C ARG A 455 -24.85 -7.91 -7.53
N ALA A 456 -24.92 -6.65 -7.96
CA ALA A 456 -26.13 -6.14 -8.57
C ALA A 456 -26.40 -6.93 -9.87
N ASN A 457 -27.67 -7.28 -10.13
CA ASN A 457 -28.05 -7.84 -11.42
C ASN A 457 -27.75 -6.80 -12.49
N ALA A 458 -26.99 -7.20 -13.51
CA ALA A 458 -26.60 -6.36 -14.64
C ALA A 458 -27.80 -5.97 -15.51
#